data_AF-A0A5K1BTF6-F1
#
_entry.id   AF-A0A5K1BTF6-F1
#
_cell.length_a   1.000
_cell.length_b   1.000
_cell.length_c   1.000
_cell.angle_alpha   90.00
_cell.angle_beta   90.00
_cell.angle_gamma   90.00
#
_symmetry.space_group_name_H-M   'P 1'
#
loop_
_entity.id
_entity.type
_entity.pdbx_description
1 polymer ?
#
loop_
_entity_poly.entity_id
_entity_poly.type
_entity_poly.pdbx_seq_one_letter_code
_entity_poly.pdbx_strand_id
1 'polypeptide(L)' 'DTLWTGVPGDYTDPKVPAVLARVRELVDQSKFYDATQAAIEMDDHPSD' A
#
# COMPACT_ATOMS: atom_id res chain seq x y z
N ASP A 1 22.69 14.56 13.70
CA ASP A 1 21.23 14.49 13.43
C ASP A 1 20.90 13.86 12.07
N THR A 2 21.90 13.50 11.25
CA THR A 2 21.70 12.86 9.94
C THR A 2 22.16 11.40 9.87
N LEU A 3 22.30 10.71 11.01
CA LEU A 3 22.61 9.28 11.00
C LEU A 3 21.33 8.48 10.68
N TRP A 4 21.12 8.23 9.40
CA TRP A 4 20.05 7.39 8.86
C TRP A 4 20.65 6.39 7.87
N THR A 5 20.09 5.18 7.82
CA THR A 5 20.46 4.16 6.84
C THR A 5 19.61 4.31 5.58
N GLY A 6 20.14 3.89 4.44
CA GLY A 6 19.44 3.88 3.15
C GLY A 6 19.93 4.95 2.17
N VAL A 7 19.39 4.88 0.96
CA VAL A 7 19.58 5.87 -0.12
C VAL A 7 18.19 6.27 -0.65
N PRO A 8 18.04 7.42 -1.32
CA PRO A 8 16.77 7.74 -1.98
C PRO A 8 16.35 6.60 -2.92
N GLY A 9 15.22 5.98 -2.64
CA GLY A 9 14.55 5.01 -3.49
C GLY A 9 13.29 5.60 -4.13
N ASP A 10 12.83 4.99 -5.22
CA ASP A 10 11.47 5.21 -5.72
C ASP A 10 10.53 4.28 -4.97
N TYR A 11 9.75 4.84 -4.05
CA TYR A 11 8.77 4.12 -3.23
C TYR A 11 7.36 4.21 -3.82
N THR A 12 7.23 4.53 -5.10
CA THR A 12 5.94 4.64 -5.77
C THR A 12 5.59 3.35 -6.51
N ASP A 13 4.38 2.83 -6.28
CA ASP A 13 3.82 1.75 -7.09
C ASP A 13 2.64 2.28 -7.93
N PRO A 14 2.75 2.31 -9.27
CA PRO A 14 1.68 2.77 -10.15
C PRO A 14 0.42 1.89 -10.14
N LYS A 15 0.46 0.70 -9.53
CA LYS A 15 -0.70 -0.20 -9.39
C LYS A 15 -1.58 0.15 -8.19
N VAL A 16 -1.03 0.85 -7.19
CA VAL A 16 -1.74 1.23 -5.95
C VAL A 16 -3.08 1.95 -6.21
N PRO A 17 -3.22 2.87 -7.19
CA PRO A 17 -4.51 3.52 -7.45
C PRO A 17 -5.65 2.53 -7.76
N ALA A 18 -5.37 1.42 -8.46
CA ALA A 18 -6.38 0.41 -8.76
C ALA A 18 -6.77 -0.39 -7.51
N VAL A 19 -5.79 -0.78 -6.70
CA VAL A 19 -6.01 -1.48 -5.42
C VAL A 19 -6.80 -0.59 -4.44
N LEU A 20 -6.48 0.71 -4.39
CA LEU A 20 -7.18 1.68 -3.55
C LEU A 20 -8.68 1.78 -3.89
N ALA A 21 -9.04 1.72 -5.17
CA ALA A 21 -10.44 1.73 -5.59
C ALA A 21 -11.20 0.51 -5.02
N ARG A 22 -10.58 -0.68 -5.08
CA ARG A 22 -11.14 -1.92 -4.52
C ARG A 22 -11.26 -1.87 -2.99
N VAL A 23 -10.24 -1.35 -2.30
CA VAL A 23 -10.27 -1.19 -0.84
C VAL A 23 -11.41 -0.26 -0.42
N ARG A 24 -11.60 0.87 -1.12
CA ARG A 24 -12.70 1.81 -0.85
C ARG A 24 -14.06 1.16 -1.04
N GLU A 25 -14.24 0.40 -2.11
CA GLU A 25 -15.48 -0.36 -2.35
C GLU A 25 -15.79 -1.33 -1.18
N LEU A 26 -14.78 -2.04 -0.68
CA LEU A 26 -14.95 -2.98 0.45
C LEU A 26 -15.27 -2.24 1.75
N VAL A 27 -14.67 -1.07 1.99
CA VAL A 27 -15.00 -0.21 3.13
C VAL A 27 -16.43 0.30 3.05
N ASP A 28 -16.88 0.74 1.87
CA ASP A 28 -18.25 1.20 1.64
C ASP A 28 -19.28 0.07 1.90
N GLN A 29 -18.87 -1.19 1.69
CA GLN A 29 -19.65 -2.40 2.01
C GLN A 29 -19.49 -2.87 3.46
N SER A 30 -18.77 -2.14 4.33
CA SER A 30 -18.43 -2.53 5.71
C SER A 30 -17.65 -3.85 5.82
N LYS A 31 -16.96 -4.29 4.76
CA LYS A 31 -16.15 -5.52 4.71
C LYS A 31 -14.70 -5.25 5.13
N PHE A 32 -14.50 -4.90 6.40
CA PHE A 32 -13.19 -4.45 6.88
C PHE A 32 -12.09 -5.52 6.83
N TYR A 33 -12.45 -6.79 7.06
CA TYR A 33 -11.50 -7.89 6.94
C TYR A 33 -10.97 -8.01 5.49
N ASP A 34 -11.88 -8.05 4.52
CA ASP A 34 -11.52 -8.14 3.10
C ASP A 34 -10.77 -6.88 2.63
N ALA A 35 -11.17 -5.69 3.09
CA ALA A 35 -10.47 -4.44 2.80
C ALA A 35 -9.02 -4.47 3.31
N THR A 36 -8.80 -5.05 4.49
CA THR A 36 -7.46 -5.20 5.08
C THR A 36 -6.62 -6.19 4.29
N GLN A 37 -7.21 -7.31 3.85
CA GLN A 37 -6.51 -8.27 2.99
C GLN A 37 -6.15 -7.65 1.62
N ALA A 38 -7.06 -6.89 1.01
CA ALA A 38 -6.80 -6.20 -0.25
C ALA A 38 -5.74 -5.10 -0.11
N ALA A 39 -5.66 -4.44 1.04
CA ALA A 39 -4.65 -3.39 1.29
C ALA A 39 -3.21 -3.93 1.34
N ILE A 40 -3.00 -5.25 1.54
CA ILE A 40 -1.67 -5.87 1.44
C ILE A 40 -1.11 -5.72 0.02
N GLU A 41 -1.97 -5.70 -1.00
CA GLU A 41 -1.57 -5.46 -2.40
C GLU A 41 -1.12 -3.99 -2.64
N MET A 42 -1.22 -3.11 -1.63
CA MET A 42 -0.71 -1.73 -1.68
C MET A 42 0.68 -1.58 -1.04
N ASP A 43 1.20 -2.64 -0.40
CA ASP A 43 2.55 -2.62 0.13
C ASP A 43 3.55 -2.64 -1.04
N ASP A 44 4.54 -1.75 -0.99
CA ASP A 44 5.63 -1.78 -1.97
C ASP A 44 6.43 -3.07 -1.77
N HIS A 45 7.21 -3.46 -2.78
CA HIS A 45 8.15 -4.57 -2.59
C HIS A 45 9.11 -4.23 -1.44
N PRO A 46 9.53 -5.22 -0.64
CA PRO A 46 10.53 -4.98 0.39
C PRO A 46 11.73 -4.28 -0.24
N SER A 47 12.15 -3.18 0.39
CA SER A 47 13.40 -2.51 0.02
C SER A 47 14.55 -3.52 0.17
N ASP A 48 15.41 -3.63 -0.85
CA ASP A 48 16.64 -4.45 -0.80
C ASP A 48 17.56 -4.06 0.38
#